data_AF-A0A077PR84-F1
#
_entry.id   AF-A0A077PR84-F1
#
_cell.length_a   1.000
_cell.length_b   1.000
_cell.length_c   1.000
_cell.angle_alpha   90.00
_cell.angle_beta   90.00
_cell.angle_gamma   90.00
#
_symmetry.space_group_name_H-M   'P 1'
#
loop_
_entity.id
_entity.type
_entity.pdbx_description
1 polymer ?
#
loop_
_entity_poly.entity_id
_entity_poly.type
_entity_poly.pdbx_seq_one_letter_code
_entity_poly.pdbx_strand_id
1 'polypeptide(L)'
;MNTLPDFLELDSTIVIQLDLDVDDSLIIDSVKRLLPIWRKDLGIEPLEKPISSSWEVLRNKILNYKIIPLLDLLIWEKKTKNKITNGVLAVTLYPDGEFDSINIAQTIKPFLEKILSFYSIEKIRREVSNN
;
A
#
# COMPACT_ATOMS: atom_id res chain seq x y z
N MET A 1 -33.65 35.26 18.04
CA MET A 1 -32.85 34.60 19.09
C MET A 1 -31.78 33.82 18.33
N ASN A 2 -30.54 34.29 18.40
CA ASN A 2 -29.47 33.92 17.45
C ASN A 2 -29.10 32.44 17.57
N THR A 3 -29.20 31.71 16.46
CA THR A 3 -28.60 30.40 16.28
C THR A 3 -27.08 30.57 16.19
N LEU A 4 -26.35 30.06 17.17
CA LEU A 4 -24.90 29.88 17.07
C LEU A 4 -24.61 29.02 15.83
N PRO A 5 -23.58 29.34 15.02
CA PRO A 5 -23.27 28.58 13.83
C PRO A 5 -22.77 27.18 14.19
N ASP A 6 -23.20 26.17 13.42
CA ASP A 6 -22.85 24.72 13.43
C ASP A 6 -21.33 24.40 13.47
N PHE A 7 -20.44 25.38 13.51
CA PHE A 7 -18.99 25.21 13.54
C PHE A 7 -18.44 24.74 14.91
N LEU A 8 -19.29 24.58 15.93
CA LEU A 8 -18.87 24.23 17.29
C LEU A 8 -19.07 22.77 17.70
N GLU A 9 -19.40 21.85 16.76
CA GLU A 9 -19.17 20.42 16.98
C GLU A 9 -17.67 20.11 16.79
N LEU A 10 -16.82 20.65 17.68
CA LEU A 10 -15.36 20.60 17.65
C LEU A 10 -14.79 19.51 18.56
N ASP A 11 -15.54 18.44 18.82
CA ASP A 11 -15.16 17.41 19.78
C ASP A 11 -13.95 16.57 19.31
N SER A 12 -13.42 16.83 18.10
CA SER A 12 -12.31 16.09 17.51
C SER A 12 -11.30 16.93 16.70
N THR A 13 -11.28 18.26 16.86
CA THR A 13 -10.40 19.14 16.05
C THR A 13 -9.43 19.96 16.90
N ILE A 14 -8.17 20.06 16.48
CA ILE A 14 -7.15 20.97 17.05
C ILE A 14 -6.66 21.93 15.97
N VAL A 15 -6.53 23.20 16.34
CA VAL A 15 -5.91 24.24 15.50
C VAL A 15 -4.43 24.32 15.84
N ILE A 16 -3.57 24.20 14.83
CA ILE A 16 -2.12 24.22 14.98
C ILE A 16 -1.56 25.34 14.10
N GLN A 17 -0.65 26.15 14.65
CA GLN A 17 0.15 27.10 13.89
C GLN A 17 1.52 26.46 13.64
N LEU A 18 1.88 26.31 12.36
CA LEU A 18 3.15 25.73 11.94
C LEU A 18 4.03 26.82 11.33
N ASP A 19 5.31 26.80 11.68
CA ASP A 19 6.33 27.57 11.00
C ASP A 19 6.79 26.79 9.76
N LEU A 20 6.69 27.42 8.59
CA LEU A 20 7.00 26.81 7.29
C LEU A 20 8.43 27.13 6.82
N ASP A 21 9.21 27.88 7.61
CA ASP A 21 10.63 28.15 7.31
C ASP A 21 11.54 26.95 7.64
N VAL A 22 10.96 25.85 8.12
CA VAL A 22 11.65 24.63 8.52
C VAL A 22 11.52 23.57 7.41
N ASP A 23 12.51 22.68 7.31
CA ASP A 23 12.49 21.56 6.36
C ASP A 23 11.23 20.68 6.49
N ASP A 24 10.64 20.32 5.35
CA ASP A 24 9.42 19.52 5.24
C ASP A 24 9.49 18.22 6.06
N SER A 25 10.65 17.55 6.08
CA SER A 25 10.81 16.29 6.80
C SER A 25 10.70 16.49 8.32
N LEU A 26 11.19 17.61 8.84
CA LEU A 26 11.13 17.96 10.26
C LEU A 26 9.72 18.40 10.67
N ILE A 27 9.02 19.14 9.82
CA ILE A 27 7.62 19.53 10.05
C ILE A 27 6.76 18.26 10.15
N ILE A 28 6.88 17.36 9.17
CA ILE A 28 6.11 16.12 9.12
C ILE A 28 6.41 15.23 10.34
N ASP A 29 7.68 15.09 10.71
CA ASP A 29 8.07 14.26 11.84
C ASP A 29 7.57 14.83 13.18
N SER A 30 7.63 16.15 13.35
CA SER A 30 7.12 16.84 14.54
C SER A 30 5.61 16.66 14.67
N VAL A 31 4.85 16.85 13.59
CA VAL A 31 3.40 16.62 13.59
C VAL A 31 3.07 15.16 13.90
N LYS A 32 3.81 14.19 13.33
CA LYS A 32 3.62 12.76 13.61
C LYS A 32 3.80 12.42 15.09
N ARG A 33 4.76 13.04 15.79
CA ARG A 33 4.99 12.82 17.22
C ARG A 33 3.88 13.42 18.10
N LEU A 34 3.28 14.52 17.68
CA LEU A 34 2.27 15.27 18.45
C LEU A 34 0.84 14.70 18.29
N LEU A 35 0.51 14.14 17.13
CA LEU A 35 -0.78 13.50 16.85
C LEU A 35 -1.24 12.48 17.92
N PRO A 36 -0.43 11.53 18.41
CA PRO A 36 -0.87 10.58 19.44
C PRO A 36 -1.15 11.25 20.80
N ILE A 37 -0.43 12.32 21.14
CA ILE A 37 -0.62 13.08 22.38
C ILE A 37 -1.97 13.80 22.31
N TRP A 38 -2.21 14.50 21.20
CA TRP A 38 -3.47 15.19 20.94
C TRP A 38 -4.70 14.27 20.92
N ARG A 39 -4.59 13.09 20.30
CA ARG A 39 -5.67 12.10 20.31
C ARG A 39 -5.99 11.63 21.72
N LYS A 40 -4.97 11.40 22.54
CA LYS A 40 -5.11 11.02 23.95
C LYS A 40 -5.79 12.12 24.76
N ASP A 41 -5.38 13.37 24.58
CA ASP A 41 -5.92 14.53 25.31
C ASP A 41 -7.38 14.83 24.94
N LEU A 42 -7.78 14.58 23.69
CA LEU A 42 -9.16 14.70 23.23
C LEU A 42 -10.03 13.50 23.58
N GLY A 43 -9.48 12.46 24.21
CA GLY A 43 -10.22 11.22 24.50
C GLY A 43 -10.67 10.46 23.24
N ILE A 44 -10.07 10.75 22.08
CA ILE A 44 -10.31 10.04 20.84
C ILE A 44 -9.55 8.73 20.94
N GLU A 45 -10.28 7.62 21.05
CA GLU A 45 -9.66 6.30 20.93
C GLU A 45 -8.90 6.26 19.61
N PRO A 46 -7.59 5.94 19.62
CA PRO A 46 -6.87 5.78 18.37
C PRO A 46 -7.60 4.70 17.58
N LEU A 47 -8.14 5.04 16.40
CA LEU A 47 -8.61 4.08 15.40
C LEU A 47 -7.63 2.90 15.46
N GLU A 48 -8.11 1.71 15.85
CA GLU A 48 -7.31 0.54 16.15
C GLU A 48 -6.38 0.21 14.97
N LYS A 49 -5.22 0.87 14.97
CA LYS A 49 -4.33 1.04 13.81
C LYS A 49 -5.07 1.72 12.64
N PRO A 50 -4.39 2.55 11.83
CA PRO A 50 -4.80 2.59 10.45
C PRO A 50 -4.60 1.16 9.94
N ILE A 51 -5.68 0.42 9.78
CA ILE A 51 -5.77 -0.63 8.76
C ILE A 51 -5.72 0.13 7.42
N SER A 52 -4.63 0.88 7.15
CA SER A 52 -4.25 1.20 5.78
C SER A 52 -3.83 -0.14 5.21
N SER A 53 -4.75 -0.65 4.42
CA SER A 53 -5.19 -2.02 4.50
C SER A 53 -4.12 -3.00 4.02
N SER A 54 -4.03 -4.16 4.67
CA SER A 54 -3.29 -5.32 4.13
C SER A 54 -3.60 -5.50 2.64
N TRP A 55 -4.85 -5.24 2.25
CA TRP A 55 -5.32 -5.21 0.88
C TRP A 55 -4.72 -4.11 0.01
N GLU A 56 -4.72 -2.83 0.39
CA GLU A 56 -4.14 -1.74 -0.41
C GLU A 56 -2.64 -1.95 -0.64
N VAL A 57 -1.91 -2.37 0.39
CA VAL A 57 -0.48 -2.68 0.27
C VAL A 57 -0.26 -3.85 -0.68
N LEU A 58 -1.10 -4.89 -0.58
CA LEU A 58 -1.01 -6.06 -1.45
C LEU A 58 -1.45 -5.75 -2.89
N ARG A 59 -2.50 -4.94 -3.07
CA ARG A 59 -2.98 -4.42 -4.36
C ARG A 59 -1.89 -3.62 -5.05
N ASN A 60 -1.26 -2.69 -4.34
CA ASN A 60 -0.16 -1.88 -4.89
C ASN A 60 1.02 -2.77 -5.31
N LYS A 61 1.34 -3.81 -4.54
CA LYS A 61 2.36 -4.79 -4.95
C LYS A 61 1.95 -5.61 -6.18
N ILE A 62 0.67 -6.00 -6.30
CA ILE A 62 0.15 -6.70 -7.49
C ILE A 62 0.33 -5.84 -8.74
N LEU A 63 0.02 -4.55 -8.64
CA LEU A 63 0.15 -3.58 -9.73
C LEU A 63 1.61 -3.30 -10.07
N ASN A 64 2.43 -2.93 -9.06
CA ASN A 64 3.83 -2.56 -9.26
C ASN A 64 4.66 -3.72 -9.80
N TYR A 65 4.42 -4.94 -9.33
CA TYR A 65 5.11 -6.13 -9.83
C TYR A 65 4.47 -6.76 -11.07
N LYS A 66 3.48 -6.08 -11.68
CA LYS A 66 2.82 -6.52 -12.92
C LYS A 66 2.46 -8.02 -12.87
N ILE A 67 1.85 -8.44 -11.75
CA ILE A 67 1.65 -9.85 -11.39
C ILE A 67 0.75 -10.56 -12.40
N ILE A 68 -0.30 -9.88 -12.90
CA ILE A 68 -1.20 -10.43 -13.92
C ILE A 68 -0.45 -10.65 -15.25
N PRO A 69 0.24 -9.65 -15.83
CA PRO A 69 1.10 -9.85 -17.00
C PRO A 69 2.15 -10.96 -16.84
N LEU A 70 2.81 -11.02 -15.68
CA LEU A 70 3.79 -12.07 -15.39
C LEU A 70 3.13 -13.46 -15.40
N LEU A 71 1.95 -13.60 -14.78
CA LEU A 71 1.21 -14.85 -14.77
C LEU A 71 0.85 -15.29 -16.20
N ASP A 72 0.41 -14.37 -17.04
CA ASP A 72 0.08 -14.62 -18.45
C ASP A 72 1.29 -15.16 -19.23
N LEU A 73 2.46 -14.54 -19.08
CA LEU A 73 3.70 -14.99 -19.71
C LEU A 73 4.12 -16.39 -19.23
N LEU A 74 3.98 -16.69 -17.94
CA LEU A 74 4.27 -18.01 -17.39
C LEU A 74 3.30 -19.08 -17.90
N ILE A 75 2.02 -18.75 -18.06
CA ILE A 75 1.02 -19.63 -18.68
C ILE A 75 1.38 -19.89 -20.15
N TRP A 76 1.78 -18.85 -20.88
CA TRP A 76 2.20 -18.96 -22.28
C TRP A 76 3.46 -19.82 -22.43
N GLU A 77 4.48 -19.62 -21.58
CA GLU A 77 5.69 -20.48 -21.50
C GLU A 77 5.31 -21.95 -21.32
N LYS A 78 4.40 -22.23 -20.38
CA LYS A 78 3.93 -23.59 -20.12
C LYS A 78 3.14 -24.20 -21.29
N LYS A 79 2.33 -23.40 -21.99
CA LYS A 79 1.51 -23.86 -23.12
C LYS A 79 2.33 -24.09 -24.39
N THR A 80 3.30 -23.24 -24.66
CA THR A 80 4.17 -23.32 -25.84
C THR A 80 5.37 -24.25 -25.65
N LYS A 81 5.63 -24.69 -24.41
CA LYS A 81 6.82 -25.46 -24.01
C LYS A 81 8.14 -24.72 -24.25
N ASN A 82 8.08 -23.40 -24.43
CA ASN A 82 9.26 -22.54 -24.58
C ASN A 82 9.61 -21.92 -23.24
N LYS A 83 10.89 -21.87 -22.90
CA LYS A 83 11.35 -21.28 -21.63
C LYS A 83 11.65 -19.79 -21.80
N ILE A 84 11.04 -18.94 -20.97
CA ILE A 84 11.37 -17.51 -20.96
C ILE A 84 12.43 -17.27 -19.88
N THR A 85 13.54 -16.64 -20.26
CA THR A 85 14.60 -16.30 -19.31
C THR A 85 14.17 -15.12 -18.43
N ASN A 86 14.68 -15.05 -17.19
CA ASN A 86 14.37 -13.93 -16.31
C ASN A 86 14.80 -12.57 -16.89
N GLY A 87 15.83 -12.53 -17.73
CA GLY A 87 16.24 -11.31 -18.44
C GLY A 87 15.21 -10.85 -19.46
N VAL A 88 14.64 -11.79 -20.23
CA VAL A 88 13.54 -11.46 -21.17
C VAL A 88 12.30 -11.02 -20.40
N LEU A 89 11.96 -11.67 -19.28
CA LEU A 89 10.86 -11.23 -18.42
C LEU A 89 11.09 -9.82 -17.88
N ALA A 90 12.32 -9.47 -17.47
CA ALA A 90 12.66 -8.14 -16.96
C ALA A 90 12.44 -7.06 -18.00
N VAL A 91 12.98 -7.23 -19.21
CA VAL A 91 12.82 -6.24 -20.28
C VAL A 91 11.38 -6.17 -20.79
N THR A 92 10.66 -7.30 -20.82
CA THR A 92 9.26 -7.35 -21.30
C THR A 92 8.30 -6.70 -20.32
N LEU A 93 8.47 -6.95 -19.02
CA LEU A 93 7.60 -6.41 -17.99
C LEU A 93 8.01 -5.00 -17.56
N TYR A 94 9.30 -4.69 -17.55
CA TYR A 94 9.87 -3.45 -17.03
C TYR A 94 10.83 -2.84 -18.05
N PRO A 95 10.31 -2.30 -19.17
CA PRO A 95 11.13 -1.77 -20.26
C PRO A 95 12.04 -0.62 -19.83
N ASP A 96 11.63 0.14 -18.80
CA ASP A 96 12.40 1.25 -18.24
C ASP A 96 13.42 0.82 -17.16
N GLY A 97 13.57 -0.50 -16.92
CA GLY A 97 14.56 -1.04 -15.99
C GLY A 97 14.17 -0.93 -14.51
N GLU A 98 12.87 -0.81 -14.20
CA GLU A 98 12.35 -0.75 -12.82
C GLU A 98 12.79 -1.95 -11.96
N PHE A 99 12.89 -3.13 -12.59
CA PHE A 99 13.34 -4.37 -11.96
C PHE A 99 14.17 -5.20 -12.91
N ASP A 100 15.18 -5.88 -12.37
CA ASP A 100 16.08 -6.73 -13.14
C ASP A 100 15.73 -8.23 -13.02
N SER A 101 16.54 -9.05 -13.69
CA SER A 101 16.39 -10.51 -13.67
C SER A 101 16.57 -11.14 -12.27
N ILE A 102 17.30 -10.47 -11.37
CA ILE A 102 17.56 -10.92 -10.00
C ILE A 102 16.33 -10.62 -9.14
N ASN A 103 15.77 -9.42 -9.23
CA ASN A 103 14.52 -9.04 -8.56
C ASN A 103 13.37 -9.96 -8.97
N ILE A 104 13.29 -10.32 -10.25
CA ILE A 104 12.29 -11.28 -10.74
C ILE A 104 12.44 -12.64 -10.05
N ALA A 105 13.67 -13.15 -9.99
CA ALA A 105 13.95 -14.47 -9.40
C ALA A 105 13.73 -14.51 -7.88
N GLN A 106 14.21 -13.50 -7.16
CA GLN A 106 14.30 -13.52 -5.70
C GLN A 106 13.11 -12.88 -4.99
N THR A 107 12.36 -11.99 -5.66
CA THR A 107 11.30 -11.22 -5.02
C THR A 107 9.96 -11.42 -5.69
N ILE A 108 9.88 -11.22 -7.01
CA ILE A 108 8.60 -11.18 -7.73
C ILE A 108 8.00 -12.59 -7.88
N LYS A 109 8.80 -13.59 -8.30
CA LYS A 109 8.35 -14.98 -8.42
C LYS A 109 7.89 -15.57 -7.08
N PRO A 110 8.66 -15.47 -5.97
CA PRO A 110 8.19 -15.93 -4.66
C PRO A 110 6.93 -15.21 -4.18
N PHE A 111 6.77 -13.93 -4.52
CA PHE A 111 5.56 -13.18 -4.21
C PHE A 111 4.34 -13.68 -4.99
N LEU A 112 4.49 -13.98 -6.29
CA LEU A 112 3.44 -14.59 -7.10
C LEU A 112 3.00 -15.94 -6.50
N GLU A 113 3.94 -16.82 -6.16
CA GLU A 113 3.64 -18.10 -5.52
C GLU A 113 2.90 -17.93 -4.20
N LYS A 114 3.31 -16.94 -3.40
CA LYS A 114 2.62 -16.59 -2.15
C LYS A 114 1.18 -16.16 -2.41
N ILE A 115 0.92 -15.29 -3.40
CA ILE A 115 -0.46 -14.86 -3.73
C ILE A 115 -1.30 -16.05 -4.20
N LEU A 116 -0.74 -16.93 -5.02
CA LEU A 116 -1.46 -18.09 -5.56
C LEU A 116 -1.73 -19.18 -4.51
N SER A 117 -1.14 -19.08 -3.31
CA SER A 117 -1.45 -19.98 -2.21
C SER A 117 -2.91 -19.84 -1.76
N PHE A 118 -3.57 -20.97 -1.49
CA PHE A 118 -4.97 -21.04 -1.07
C PHE A 118 -5.30 -20.09 0.11
N TYR A 119 -4.41 -20.03 1.11
CA TYR A 119 -4.56 -19.15 2.27
C TYR A 119 -4.57 -17.66 1.91
N SER A 120 -3.74 -17.24 0.94
CA SER A 120 -3.65 -15.84 0.53
C SER A 120 -4.84 -15.42 -0.32
N ILE A 121 -5.34 -16.30 -1.19
CA ILE A 121 -6.55 -16.05 -2.00
C ILE A 121 -7.77 -15.88 -1.09
N GLU A 122 -7.92 -16.75 -0.08
CA GLU A 122 -9.03 -16.67 0.86
C GLU A 122 -8.96 -15.41 1.72
N LYS A 123 -7.76 -14.99 2.13
CA LYS A 123 -7.55 -13.71 2.81
C LYS A 123 -7.93 -12.52 1.92
N ILE A 124 -7.48 -12.51 0.66
CA ILE A 124 -7.83 -11.46 -0.31
C ILE A 124 -9.33 -11.41 -0.52
N ARG A 125 -10.00 -12.55 -0.68
CA ARG A 125 -11.44 -12.64 -0.86
C ARG A 125 -12.20 -12.01 0.31
N ARG A 126 -11.79 -12.30 1.55
CA ARG A 126 -12.39 -11.73 2.76
C ARG A 126 -12.18 -10.22 2.85
N GLU A 127 -10.98 -9.74 2.53
CA GLU A 127 -10.66 -8.31 2.57
C GLU A 127 -11.38 -7.52 1.47
N VAL A 128 -11.58 -8.10 0.27
CA VAL A 128 -12.34 -7.47 -0.83
C VAL A 128 -13.85 -7.48 -0.57
N SER A 129 -14.38 -8.51 0.09
CA SER A 129 -15.82 -8.62 0.35
C SER A 129 -16.31 -7.78 1.54
N ASN A 130 -15.40 -7.31 2.40
CA ASN A 130 -15.71 -6.48 3.57
C ASN A 130 -15.53 -4.98 3.32
N ASN A 131 -15.15 -4.59 2.10
CA ASN A 131 -15.12 -3.21 1.59
C ASN A 131 -16.28 -3.00 0.62
#